data_AF-A0A2U0SD28-F1
#
_entry.id   AF-A0A2U0SD28-F1
#
_cell.length_a   1.000
_cell.length_b   1.000
_cell.length_c   1.000
_cell.angle_alpha   90.00
_cell.angle_beta   90.00
_cell.angle_gamma   90.00
#
_symmetry.space_group_name_H-M   'P 1'
#
loop_
_entity.id
_entity.type
_entity.pdbx_description
1 polymer ?
#
loop_
_entity_poly.entity_id
_entity_poly.type
_entity_poly.pdbx_seq_one_letter_code
_entity_poly.pdbx_strand_id
1 'polypeptide(L)'
;MDPRVDAVRPDLADIRLAGRVFAPHYAAPLPRVVRQETTLHAASTRADPPLLTLQKGDVFEVLEFAGGKAWGVAPGPALVGYIDASALGESE
;
A
#
# COMPACT_ATOMS: atom_id res chain seq x y z
N MET A 1 -9.00 -14.89 -0.48
CA MET A 1 -8.39 -13.60 -0.07
C MET A 1 -8.89 -12.53 -0.98
N ASP A 2 -9.21 -11.38 -0.42
CA ASP A 2 -9.60 -10.20 -1.19
C ASP A 2 -8.39 -9.27 -1.28
N PRO A 3 -7.80 -9.07 -2.47
CA PRO A 3 -6.59 -8.26 -2.64
C PRO A 3 -6.80 -6.77 -2.31
N ARG A 4 -8.04 -6.32 -2.06
CA ARG A 4 -8.34 -4.97 -1.60
C ARG A 4 -8.10 -4.78 -0.11
N VAL A 5 -8.06 -5.84 0.68
CA VAL A 5 -7.93 -5.77 2.15
C VAL A 5 -6.86 -6.72 2.70
N ASP A 6 -6.55 -7.79 1.97
CA ASP A 6 -5.41 -8.66 2.22
C ASP A 6 -4.23 -8.19 1.37
N ALA A 7 -3.14 -7.75 2.01
CA ALA A 7 -1.96 -7.23 1.34
C ALA A 7 -1.12 -8.35 0.69
N VAL A 8 -1.61 -8.83 -0.46
CA VAL A 8 -1.03 -9.95 -1.20
C VAL A 8 -1.14 -9.75 -2.72
N ARG A 9 -0.04 -10.03 -3.40
CA ARG A 9 0.09 -10.19 -4.85
C ARG A 9 0.75 -11.54 -5.15
N PRO A 10 0.80 -11.99 -6.42
CA PRO A 10 1.47 -13.25 -6.79
C PRO A 10 2.95 -13.34 -6.38
N ASP A 11 3.64 -12.20 -6.23
CA ASP A 11 5.08 -12.10 -5.99
C ASP A 11 5.46 -11.66 -4.58
N LEU A 12 4.55 -10.96 -3.87
CA LEU A 12 4.81 -10.32 -2.59
C LEU A 12 3.58 -10.37 -1.68
N ALA A 13 3.79 -10.65 -0.41
CA ALA A 13 2.77 -10.51 0.63
C ALA A 13 3.30 -9.78 1.86
N ASP A 14 2.39 -9.23 2.65
CA ASP A 14 2.70 -8.79 4.01
C ASP A 14 3.08 -9.98 4.90
N ILE A 15 4.15 -9.85 5.69
CA ILE A 15 4.61 -10.88 6.64
C ILE A 15 3.52 -11.27 7.66
N ARG A 16 2.57 -10.38 7.96
CA ARG A 16 1.41 -10.65 8.82
C ARG A 16 0.48 -11.73 8.24
N LEU A 17 0.60 -12.04 6.95
CA LEU A 17 -0.15 -13.11 6.27
C LEU A 17 0.61 -14.44 6.20
N ALA A 18 1.85 -14.50 6.69
CA ALA A 18 2.64 -15.72 6.68
C ALA A 18 1.90 -16.88 7.39
N GLY A 19 1.95 -18.06 6.80
CA GLY A 19 1.22 -19.25 7.28
C GLY A 19 -0.26 -19.29 6.90
N ARG A 20 -0.85 -18.18 6.42
CA ARG A 20 -2.20 -18.15 5.82
C ARG A 20 -2.16 -18.18 4.30
N VAL A 21 -1.06 -17.71 3.71
CA VAL A 21 -0.89 -17.52 2.27
C VAL A 21 0.46 -18.08 1.85
N PHE A 22 0.66 -18.28 0.55
CA PHE A 22 1.97 -18.58 -0.02
C PHE A 22 2.35 -17.46 -0.99
N ALA A 23 3.45 -16.78 -0.71
CA ALA A 23 4.06 -15.81 -1.59
C ALA A 23 5.58 -16.09 -1.68
N PRO A 24 6.21 -15.86 -2.84
CA PRO A 24 7.67 -16.00 -2.98
C PRO A 24 8.45 -15.09 -2.01
N HIS A 25 7.91 -13.92 -1.70
CA HIS A 25 8.52 -12.96 -0.78
C HIS A 25 7.49 -12.44 0.23
N TYR A 26 7.99 -12.15 1.43
CA TYR A 26 7.24 -11.44 2.46
C TYR A 26 7.95 -10.15 2.84
N ALA A 27 7.20 -9.06 2.98
CA ALA A 27 7.71 -7.80 3.47
C ALA A 27 7.07 -7.45 4.82
N ALA A 28 7.90 -6.92 5.73
CA ALA A 28 7.39 -6.22 6.90
C ALA A 28 6.89 -4.82 6.49
N PRO A 29 5.74 -4.37 6.98
CA PRO A 29 5.24 -3.03 6.67
C PRO A 29 6.18 -1.95 7.18
N LEU A 30 6.48 -0.97 6.34
CA LEU A 30 7.22 0.25 6.71
C LEU A 30 6.23 1.42 6.81
N PRO A 31 5.87 1.88 8.03
CA PRO A 31 4.99 3.02 8.20
C PRO A 31 5.61 4.29 7.60
N ARG A 32 4.79 5.03 6.87
CA ARG A 32 5.09 6.35 6.31
C ARG A 32 3.91 7.28 6.55
N VAL A 33 4.17 8.58 6.52
CA VAL A 33 3.12 9.60 6.65
C VAL A 33 2.88 10.24 5.30
N VAL A 34 1.61 10.36 4.92
CA VAL A 34 1.18 11.13 3.74
C VAL A 34 1.46 12.61 4.01
N ARG A 35 2.38 13.21 3.23
CA ARG A 35 2.77 14.63 3.33
C ARG A 35 2.01 15.51 2.34
N GLN A 36 1.48 14.92 1.27
CA GLN A 36 0.63 15.54 0.27
C GLN A 36 -0.55 14.61 -0.04
N GLU A 37 -1.75 15.18 -0.22
CA GLU A 37 -2.93 14.42 -0.63
C GLU A 37 -2.63 13.52 -1.84
N THR A 38 -3.04 12.26 -1.78
CA THR A 38 -2.76 11.28 -2.83
C THR A 38 -3.88 10.29 -2.99
N THR A 39 -4.11 9.86 -4.23
CA THR A 39 -5.17 8.90 -4.56
C THR A 39 -4.66 7.48 -4.40
N LEU A 40 -5.44 6.65 -3.70
CA LEU A 40 -5.22 5.21 -3.60
C LEU A 40 -5.88 4.50 -4.79
N HIS A 41 -5.09 3.70 -5.50
CA HIS A 41 -5.52 2.92 -6.64
C HIS A 41 -5.41 1.41 -6.36
N ALA A 42 -6.32 0.62 -6.93
CA ALA A 42 -6.26 -0.84 -6.81
C ALA A 42 -5.10 -1.47 -7.59
N ALA A 43 -4.64 -0.82 -8.67
CA ALA A 43 -3.49 -1.25 -9.44
C ALA A 43 -2.50 -0.09 -9.66
N SER A 44 -1.31 -0.42 -10.15
CA SER A 44 -0.24 0.56 -10.37
C SER A 44 -0.51 1.52 -11.54
N THR A 45 -1.52 1.24 -12.37
CA THR A 45 -1.86 2.04 -13.53
C THR A 45 -2.86 3.16 -13.18
N ARG A 46 -2.65 4.36 -13.74
CA ARG A 46 -3.55 5.51 -13.53
C ARG A 46 -4.93 5.34 -14.19
N ALA A 47 -5.14 4.31 -15.01
CA ALA A 47 -6.41 4.07 -15.69
C ALA A 47 -7.46 3.44 -14.76
N ASP A 48 -7.04 2.89 -13.62
CA ASP A 48 -7.93 2.22 -12.70
C ASP A 48 -8.74 3.23 -11.86
N PRO A 49 -10.04 2.96 -11.63
CA PRO A 49 -10.86 3.80 -10.78
C PRO A 49 -10.21 4.03 -9.40
N PRO A 50 -10.25 5.27 -8.88
CA PRO A 50 -9.73 5.57 -7.56
C PRO A 50 -10.54 4.81 -6.49
N LEU A 51 -9.86 4.25 -5.49
CA LEU A 51 -10.52 3.64 -4.33
C LEU A 51 -10.94 4.72 -3.33
N LEU A 52 -10.01 5.62 -2.98
CA LEU A 52 -10.24 6.82 -2.19
C LEU A 52 -9.04 7.77 -2.30
N THR A 53 -9.14 8.90 -1.60
CA THR A 53 -8.05 9.87 -1.46
C THR A 53 -7.55 9.88 -0.01
N LEU A 54 -6.26 9.63 0.18
CA LEU A 54 -5.58 9.77 1.46
C LEU A 54 -5.17 11.22 1.70
N GLN A 55 -5.39 11.68 2.91
CA GLN A 55 -5.17 13.05 3.35
C GLN A 55 -3.78 13.20 3.98
N LYS A 56 -3.29 14.44 4.00
CA LYS A 56 -2.05 14.76 4.72
C LYS A 56 -2.19 14.37 6.20
N GLY A 57 -1.22 13.62 6.71
CA GLY A 57 -1.20 13.08 8.07
C GLY A 57 -1.66 11.63 8.17
N ASP A 58 -2.32 11.08 7.14
CA ASP A 58 -2.68 9.67 7.11
C ASP A 58 -1.41 8.80 7.12
N VAL A 59 -1.50 7.64 7.77
CA VAL A 59 -0.46 6.63 7.73
C VAL A 59 -0.68 5.73 6.51
N PHE A 60 0.43 5.38 5.86
CA PHE A 60 0.47 4.35 4.84
C PHE A 60 1.62 3.39 5.14
N GLU A 61 1.30 2.11 5.29
CA GLU A 61 2.25 1.04 5.57
C GLU A 61 2.78 0.47 4.25
N VAL A 62 3.97 0.91 3.84
CA VAL A 62 4.57 0.52 2.56
C VAL A 62 5.16 -0.88 2.64
N LEU A 63 4.87 -1.71 1.63
CA LEU A 63 5.48 -3.03 1.43
C LEU A 63 6.46 -3.05 0.26
N GLU A 64 6.26 -2.20 -0.75
CA GLU A 64 7.14 -2.09 -1.92
C GLU A 64 7.19 -0.65 -2.45
N PHE A 65 8.39 -0.21 -2.85
CA PHE A 65 8.59 0.94 -3.72
C PHE A 65 9.05 0.47 -5.10
N ALA A 66 8.30 0.79 -6.15
CA ALA A 66 8.65 0.43 -7.53
C ALA A 66 8.05 1.42 -8.52
N GLY A 67 8.82 1.84 -9.53
CA GLY A 67 8.33 2.69 -10.61
C GLY A 67 7.71 4.03 -10.17
N GLY A 68 8.22 4.62 -9.08
CA GLY A 68 7.68 5.87 -8.51
C GLY A 68 6.37 5.68 -7.71
N LYS A 69 5.95 4.44 -7.48
CA LYS A 69 4.78 4.09 -6.67
C LYS A 69 5.18 3.40 -5.39
N ALA A 70 4.33 3.56 -4.37
CA ALA A 70 4.36 2.77 -3.17
C ALA A 70 3.15 1.84 -3.18
N TRP A 71 3.36 0.55 -2.97
CA TRP A 71 2.30 -0.43 -2.74
C TRP A 71 2.28 -0.81 -1.27
N GLY A 72 1.10 -0.92 -0.67
CA GLY A 72 0.98 -1.12 0.75
C GLY A 72 -0.45 -1.03 1.28
N VAL A 73 -0.56 -0.80 2.58
CA VAL A 73 -1.82 -0.76 3.32
C VAL A 73 -2.08 0.65 3.84
N ALA A 74 -3.29 1.16 3.62
CA ALA A 74 -3.85 2.29 4.33
C ALA A 74 -4.67 1.78 5.52
N PRO A 75 -4.12 1.76 6.76
CA PRO A 75 -4.78 1.14 7.91
C PRO A 75 -6.07 1.85 8.32
N GLY A 76 -6.16 3.17 8.17
CA GLY A 76 -7.38 3.94 8.49
C GLY A 76 -8.63 3.44 7.75
N PRO A 77 -8.61 3.37 6.41
CA PRO A 77 -9.71 2.79 5.63
C PRO A 77 -9.63 1.26 5.48
N ALA A 78 -8.61 0.60 6.03
CA ALA A 78 -8.34 -0.84 5.89
C ALA A 78 -8.26 -1.33 4.43
N LEU A 79 -7.58 -0.55 3.57
CA LEU A 79 -7.47 -0.84 2.14
C LEU A 79 -6.01 -1.02 1.69
N VAL A 80 -5.82 -1.91 0.72
CA VAL A 80 -4.56 -2.21 0.05
C VAL A 80 -4.56 -1.54 -1.31
N GLY A 81 -3.43 -0.98 -1.71
CA GLY A 81 -3.30 -0.42 -3.05
C GLY A 81 -2.01 0.34 -3.28
N TYR A 82 -2.04 1.16 -4.32
CA TYR A 82 -0.93 1.95 -4.82
C TYR A 82 -1.19 3.43 -4.61
N ILE A 83 -0.17 4.15 -4.17
CA ILE A 83 -0.14 5.62 -4.13
C ILE A 83 1.11 6.14 -4.82
N ASP A 84 1.16 7.44 -5.08
CA ASP A 84 2.40 8.07 -5.52
C ASP A 84 3.44 8.08 -4.38
N ALA A 85 4.62 7.52 -4.63
CA ALA A 85 5.66 7.46 -3.59
C ALA A 85 6.14 8.85 -3.17
N SER A 86 6.05 9.85 -4.06
CA SER A 86 6.44 11.23 -3.76
C SER A 86 5.51 11.91 -2.75
N ALA A 87 4.32 11.36 -2.51
CA ALA A 87 3.39 11.87 -1.51
C ALA A 87 3.77 11.46 -0.08
N LEU A 88 4.70 10.54 0.10
CA LEU A 88 5.10 10.00 1.40
C LEU A 88 6.34 10.70 1.96
N GLY A 89 6.34 10.89 3.28
CA GLY A 89 7.51 11.26 4.06
C GLY A 89 7.78 10.25 5.18
N GLU A 90 8.89 10.43 5.88
CA GLU A 90 9.19 9.68 7.10
C GLU A 90 8.16 10.03 8.20
N SER A 91 7.82 9.02 9.00
CA SER A 91 7.15 9.19 10.29
C SER A 91 8.19 9.71 11.29
N GLU A 92 7.85 10.79 12.01
CA GLU A 92 8.63 11.26 13.16
C GLU A 92 8.50 10.32 14.37
#